data_AF-A0A0A9AFA0-F1
#
_entry.id   AF-A0A0A9AFA0-F1
#
_cell.length_a   1.000
_cell.length_b   1.000
_cell.length_c   1.000
_cell.angle_alpha   90.00
_cell.angle_beta   90.00
_cell.angle_gamma   90.00
#
_symmetry.space_group_name_H-M   'P 1'
#
loop_
_entity.id
_entity.type
_entity.pdbx_description
1 polymer ?
#
loop_
_entity_poly.entity_id
_entity_poly.type
_entity_poly.pdbx_seq_one_letter_code
_entity_poly.pdbx_strand_id
1 'polypeptide(L)'
;MDTSVGVRSLSLDLGNSSWNVLRFLENSYGYLSSLKLHGALSGLTQFATSLCGLTELCLSSTNNLTSNELSNLRKLIHLEYLKLVKASLGSFVIRRRDFPRLLRLCLVQSSTLPTIEEGALPKLVSLQLLCEDLVGLSGIKIEGHKHLQEVALDSMVNSETITIWENAAKKHPKRPRVLFLQRVGSDMLKYVATERPSPETESFIVRGKREIHEVQSSLVIDLDSALKRMKFSGSSLASTELPSARNDVMPSPSRAVS
;
A
#
# COMPACT_ATOMS: atom_id res chain seq x y z
N MET A 1 16.94 20.23 -17.57
CA MET A 1 15.98 20.72 -16.56
C MET A 1 15.86 19.64 -15.51
N ASP A 2 16.61 19.78 -14.42
CA ASP A 2 16.50 18.91 -13.25
C ASP A 2 15.18 19.22 -12.55
N THR A 3 14.11 18.53 -12.95
CA THR A 3 12.90 18.49 -12.15
C THR A 3 13.15 17.45 -11.07
N SER A 4 13.90 17.80 -10.03
CA SER A 4 13.73 17.13 -8.74
C SER A 4 12.30 17.48 -8.30
N VAL A 5 11.33 16.70 -8.78
CA VAL A 5 9.92 16.80 -8.38
C VAL A 5 9.93 16.43 -6.91
N GLY A 6 10.12 17.44 -6.06
CA GLY A 6 10.01 17.29 -4.63
C GLY A 6 8.69 16.59 -4.33
N VAL A 7 8.75 15.57 -3.47
CA VAL A 7 7.57 14.81 -3.06
C VAL A 7 6.59 15.81 -2.45
N ARG A 8 5.52 16.13 -3.19
CA ARG A 8 4.48 17.05 -2.74
C ARG A 8 3.50 16.22 -1.92
N SER A 9 3.49 16.44 -0.62
CA SER A 9 2.69 15.68 0.34
C SER A 9 1.79 16.60 1.14
N LEU A 10 0.56 16.17 1.38
CA LEU A 10 -0.41 16.87 2.20
C LEU A 10 -0.95 15.91 3.25
N SER A 11 -0.93 16.33 4.51
CA SER A 11 -1.54 15.60 5.62
C SER A 11 -2.51 16.54 6.32
N LEU A 12 -3.78 16.17 6.42
CA LEU A 12 -4.79 16.94 7.12
C LEU A 12 -5.47 16.06 8.17
N ASP A 13 -5.53 16.58 9.39
CA ASP A 13 -6.43 16.09 10.42
C ASP A 13 -7.65 17.01 10.47
N LEU A 14 -8.79 16.45 10.13
CA LEU A 14 -10.05 17.14 9.97
C LEU A 14 -11.05 16.81 11.09
N GLY A 15 -10.68 15.95 12.06
CA GLY A 15 -11.53 15.54 13.18
C GLY A 15 -12.98 15.19 12.77
N ASN A 16 -13.94 15.51 13.65
CA ASN A 16 -15.36 15.21 13.44
C ASN A 16 -16.16 16.35 12.76
N SER A 17 -15.55 17.52 12.52
CA SER A 17 -16.23 18.78 12.18
C SER A 17 -16.07 19.23 10.72
N SER A 18 -15.73 18.31 9.82
CA SER A 18 -15.09 18.63 8.54
C SER A 18 -15.91 18.44 7.26
N TRP A 19 -17.23 18.43 7.40
CA TRP A 19 -18.17 18.09 6.31
C TRP A 19 -17.97 18.88 5.00
N ASN A 20 -17.26 20.01 5.02
CA ASN A 20 -17.13 20.90 3.88
C ASN A 20 -15.68 21.28 3.48
N VAL A 21 -14.63 20.89 4.21
CA VAL A 21 -13.26 21.34 3.88
C VAL A 21 -12.80 20.79 2.53
N LEU A 22 -13.04 19.51 2.28
CA LEU A 22 -12.68 18.87 1.01
C LEU A 22 -13.46 19.47 -0.16
N ARG A 23 -14.71 19.91 0.07
CA ARG A 23 -15.53 20.62 -0.91
C ARG A 23 -14.91 21.89 -1.43
N PHE A 24 -14.30 22.70 -0.56
CA PHE A 24 -13.57 23.90 -1.00
C PHE A 24 -12.31 23.57 -1.80
N LEU A 25 -11.75 22.37 -1.60
CA LEU A 25 -10.58 21.90 -2.31
C LEU A 25 -10.92 21.19 -3.63
N GLU A 26 -12.20 20.86 -3.90
CA GLU A 26 -12.64 20.10 -5.09
C GLU A 26 -12.19 20.71 -6.42
N ASN A 27 -12.07 22.04 -6.49
CA ASN A 27 -11.64 22.76 -7.69
C ASN A 27 -10.15 23.11 -7.70
N SER A 28 -9.39 22.58 -6.74
CA SER A 28 -7.95 22.79 -6.65
C SER A 28 -7.26 21.82 -7.58
N TYR A 29 -6.75 22.32 -8.71
CA TYR A 29 -5.85 21.56 -9.57
C TYR A 29 -4.44 21.65 -9.01
N GLY A 30 -3.89 20.51 -8.61
CA GLY A 30 -2.58 20.47 -7.97
C GLY A 30 -1.86 19.17 -8.26
N TYR A 31 -0.53 19.27 -8.37
CA TYR A 31 0.33 18.11 -8.34
C TYR A 31 0.58 17.72 -6.88
N LEU A 32 0.15 16.53 -6.49
CA LEU A 32 0.35 15.98 -5.15
C LEU A 32 0.65 14.48 -5.28
N SER A 33 1.76 14.02 -4.70
CA SER A 33 2.16 12.62 -4.74
C SER A 33 1.64 11.79 -3.57
N SER A 34 1.38 12.41 -2.42
CA SER A 34 0.93 11.73 -1.20
C SER A 34 -0.14 12.55 -0.47
N LEU A 35 -1.26 11.91 -0.15
CA LEU A 35 -2.37 12.50 0.58
C LEU A 35 -2.72 11.66 1.81
N LYS A 36 -2.66 12.26 2.99
CA LYS A 36 -3.06 11.63 4.26
C LYS A 36 -4.20 12.42 4.88
N LEU A 37 -5.33 11.76 5.14
CA LEU A 37 -6.53 12.40 5.67
C LEU A 37 -7.07 11.63 6.88
N HIS A 38 -7.39 12.36 7.93
CA HIS A 38 -8.05 11.86 9.13
C HIS A 38 -9.36 12.60 9.38
N GLY A 39 -10.44 11.88 9.69
CA GLY A 39 -11.72 12.47 10.11
C GLY A 39 -12.90 12.13 9.19
N ALA A 40 -13.97 12.93 9.24
CA ALA A 40 -15.16 12.74 8.41
C ALA A 40 -14.91 13.18 6.95
N LEU A 41 -14.68 12.23 6.05
CA LEU A 41 -14.18 12.49 4.69
C LEU A 41 -15.26 12.56 3.59
N SER A 42 -16.34 13.31 3.82
CA SER A 42 -17.34 13.56 2.76
C SER A 42 -16.76 14.43 1.63
N GLY A 43 -16.99 14.06 0.37
CA GLY A 43 -16.47 14.77 -0.80
C GLY A 43 -15.04 14.40 -1.19
N LEU A 44 -14.42 13.43 -0.49
CA LEU A 44 -13.05 13.00 -0.74
C LEU A 44 -12.76 12.63 -2.18
N THR A 45 -13.71 11.91 -2.80
CA THR A 45 -13.54 11.39 -4.15
C THR A 45 -13.12 12.48 -5.11
N GLN A 46 -13.88 13.56 -5.15
CA GLN A 46 -13.74 14.56 -6.21
C GLN A 46 -12.39 15.26 -6.07
N PHE A 47 -12.03 15.60 -4.83
CA PHE A 47 -10.71 16.10 -4.49
C PHE A 47 -9.58 15.12 -4.85
N ALA A 48 -9.67 13.85 -4.46
CA ALA A 48 -8.62 12.88 -4.77
C ALA A 48 -8.44 12.66 -6.29
N THR A 49 -9.54 12.68 -7.05
CA THR A 49 -9.51 12.52 -8.51
C THR A 49 -9.03 13.76 -9.27
N SER A 50 -9.10 14.96 -8.67
CA SER A 50 -8.58 16.19 -9.28
C SER A 50 -7.06 16.37 -9.10
N LEU A 51 -6.45 15.63 -8.17
CA LEU A 51 -5.01 15.67 -7.92
C LEU A 51 -4.23 14.91 -9.00
N CYS A 52 -3.28 15.59 -9.63
CA CYS A 52 -2.35 14.98 -10.56
C CYS A 52 -1.20 14.30 -9.80
N GLY A 53 -0.83 13.10 -10.23
CA GLY A 53 0.36 12.41 -9.73
C GLY A 53 0.20 11.72 -8.37
N LEU A 54 -1.04 11.56 -7.87
CA LEU A 54 -1.30 10.91 -6.59
C LEU A 54 -0.89 9.43 -6.61
N THR A 55 0.19 9.12 -5.90
CA THR A 55 0.76 7.77 -5.78
C THR A 55 0.48 7.13 -4.42
N GLU A 56 0.23 7.92 -3.37
CA GLU A 56 -0.07 7.44 -2.03
C GLU A 56 -1.34 8.10 -1.48
N LEU A 57 -2.24 7.29 -0.94
CA LEU A 57 -3.45 7.73 -0.27
C LEU A 57 -3.62 6.99 1.06
N CYS A 58 -3.67 7.73 2.16
CA CYS A 58 -3.97 7.21 3.48
C CYS A 58 -5.24 7.88 4.02
N LEU A 59 -6.24 7.08 4.35
CA LEU A 59 -7.52 7.54 4.90
C LEU A 59 -7.74 6.91 6.27
N SER A 60 -8.17 7.71 7.24
CA SER A 60 -8.41 7.23 8.61
C SER A 60 -9.64 7.86 9.25
N SER A 61 -10.27 7.11 10.17
CA SER A 61 -11.51 7.50 10.87
C SER A 61 -12.66 7.83 9.92
N THR A 62 -12.84 6.98 8.90
CA THR A 62 -13.72 7.24 7.75
C THR A 62 -15.17 6.82 8.00
N ASN A 63 -15.72 7.16 9.16
CA ASN A 63 -17.02 6.66 9.64
C ASN A 63 -18.19 6.97 8.66
N ASN A 64 -17.95 7.86 7.70
CA ASN A 64 -18.90 8.32 6.68
C ASN A 64 -18.44 8.08 5.24
N LEU A 65 -17.41 7.26 4.98
CA LEU A 65 -17.04 6.93 3.59
C LEU A 65 -18.20 6.14 2.95
N THR A 66 -18.91 6.79 2.04
CA THR A 66 -20.03 6.18 1.33
C THR A 66 -19.53 5.13 0.35
N SER A 67 -20.38 4.15 0.00
CA SER A 67 -20.07 3.16 -1.04
C SER A 67 -19.68 3.82 -2.38
N ASN A 68 -20.29 4.97 -2.69
CA ASN A 68 -19.93 5.77 -3.86
C ASN A 68 -18.52 6.35 -3.76
N GLU A 69 -18.11 6.85 -2.60
CA GLU A 69 -16.77 7.42 -2.44
C GLU A 69 -15.69 6.36 -2.58
N LEU A 70 -15.86 5.22 -1.90
CA LEU A 70 -14.98 4.07 -2.06
C LEU A 70 -14.91 3.62 -3.52
N SER A 71 -16.06 3.56 -4.19
CA SER A 71 -16.17 3.17 -5.59
C SER A 71 -15.38 4.07 -6.54
N ASN A 72 -15.18 5.34 -6.19
CA ASN A 72 -14.42 6.25 -7.03
C ASN A 72 -12.92 6.23 -6.75
N LEU A 73 -12.47 5.80 -5.55
CA LEU A 73 -11.04 5.58 -5.28
C LEU A 73 -10.42 4.63 -6.30
N ARG A 74 -11.18 3.65 -6.79
CA ARG A 74 -10.80 2.67 -7.82
C ARG A 74 -10.30 3.30 -9.12
N LYS A 75 -10.71 4.55 -9.40
CA LYS A 75 -10.35 5.33 -10.59
C LYS A 75 -8.96 5.98 -10.49
N LEU A 76 -8.29 5.91 -9.33
CA LEU A 76 -6.95 6.46 -9.12
C LEU A 76 -5.90 5.57 -9.80
N ILE A 77 -5.73 5.73 -11.12
CA ILE A 77 -4.89 4.86 -11.96
C ILE A 77 -3.39 4.93 -11.67
N HIS A 78 -2.94 5.99 -10.99
CA HIS A 78 -1.53 6.19 -10.63
C HIS A 78 -1.21 5.78 -9.19
N LEU A 79 -2.23 5.34 -8.43
CA LEU A 79 -2.05 4.99 -7.03
C LEU A 79 -1.18 3.73 -6.89
N GLU A 80 -0.12 3.86 -6.09
CA GLU A 80 0.83 2.79 -5.78
C GLU A 80 0.64 2.29 -4.35
N TYR A 81 0.19 3.15 -3.42
CA TYR A 81 -0.09 2.79 -2.04
C TYR A 81 -1.47 3.30 -1.59
N LEU A 82 -2.31 2.37 -1.12
CA LEU A 82 -3.58 2.66 -0.46
C LEU A 82 -3.54 2.16 0.99
N LYS A 83 -3.77 3.06 1.94
CA LYS A 83 -3.97 2.73 3.36
C LYS A 83 -5.35 3.18 3.81
N LEU A 84 -6.13 2.26 4.35
CA LEU A 84 -7.47 2.52 4.90
C LEU A 84 -7.48 2.10 6.37
N VAL A 85 -7.89 3.01 7.23
CA VAL A 85 -7.95 2.78 8.68
C VAL A 85 -9.36 2.99 9.20
N LYS A 86 -9.87 2.01 9.94
CA LYS A 86 -11.24 2.02 10.49
C LYS A 86 -12.31 2.25 9.41
N ALA A 87 -12.11 1.62 8.25
CA ALA A 87 -13.03 1.69 7.13
C ALA A 87 -13.99 0.50 7.13
N SER A 88 -15.25 0.74 6.73
CA SER A 88 -16.22 -0.32 6.46
C SER A 88 -16.19 -0.65 4.97
N LEU A 89 -15.69 -1.83 4.61
CA LEU A 89 -15.38 -2.23 3.24
C LEU A 89 -16.23 -3.40 2.72
N GLY A 90 -17.27 -3.83 3.46
CA GLY A 90 -18.07 -5.01 3.12
C GLY A 90 -18.79 -4.93 1.77
N SER A 91 -19.08 -3.71 1.27
CA SER A 91 -19.62 -3.51 -0.08
C SER A 91 -18.57 -3.06 -1.11
N PHE A 92 -17.30 -2.95 -0.69
CA PHE A 92 -16.23 -2.45 -1.54
C PHE A 92 -15.65 -3.60 -2.37
N VAL A 93 -15.91 -3.55 -3.68
CA VAL A 93 -15.41 -4.54 -4.65
C VAL A 93 -14.31 -3.94 -5.49
N ILE A 94 -13.12 -4.55 -5.43
CA ILE A 94 -11.96 -4.22 -6.26
C ILE A 94 -11.95 -5.16 -7.47
N ARG A 95 -12.20 -4.59 -8.65
CA ARG A 95 -12.34 -5.30 -9.92
C ARG A 95 -11.02 -5.36 -10.67
N ARG A 96 -10.96 -6.19 -11.71
CA ARG A 96 -9.75 -6.43 -12.52
C ARG A 96 -9.05 -5.16 -13.06
N ARG A 97 -9.80 -4.11 -13.38
CA ARG A 97 -9.26 -2.86 -13.95
C ARG A 97 -9.00 -1.77 -12.91
N ASP A 98 -9.34 -2.03 -11.65
CA ASP A 98 -9.19 -1.06 -10.58
C ASP A 98 -7.76 -1.05 -10.06
N PHE A 99 -7.27 0.14 -9.72
CA PHE A 99 -5.92 0.38 -9.21
C PHE A 99 -4.80 -0.37 -9.99
N PRO A 100 -4.65 -0.13 -11.30
CA PRO A 100 -3.72 -0.87 -12.17
C PRO A 100 -2.24 -0.76 -11.77
N ARG A 101 -1.89 0.23 -10.93
CA ARG A 101 -0.53 0.47 -10.42
C ARG A 101 -0.35 0.16 -8.94
N LEU A 102 -1.38 -0.36 -8.25
CA LEU A 102 -1.27 -0.58 -6.80
C LEU A 102 -0.20 -1.62 -6.50
N LEU A 103 0.77 -1.21 -5.68
CA LEU A 103 1.86 -2.04 -5.20
C LEU A 103 1.61 -2.47 -3.75
N ARG A 104 0.96 -1.62 -2.95
CA ARG A 104 0.71 -1.85 -1.53
C ARG A 104 -0.74 -1.54 -1.17
N LEU A 105 -1.38 -2.48 -0.49
CA LEU A 105 -2.69 -2.30 0.13
C LEU A 105 -2.56 -2.55 1.63
N CYS A 106 -2.97 -1.57 2.44
CA CYS A 106 -2.93 -1.63 3.90
C CYS A 106 -4.31 -1.37 4.49
N LEU A 107 -4.86 -2.36 5.18
CA LEU A 107 -6.15 -2.31 5.84
C LEU A 107 -5.92 -2.42 7.34
N VAL A 108 -6.30 -1.39 8.09
CA VAL A 108 -6.06 -1.31 9.53
C VAL A 108 -7.39 -1.17 10.24
N GLN A 109 -7.67 -2.04 11.22
CA GLN A 109 -8.91 -2.07 12.00
C GLN A 109 -10.18 -1.93 11.14
N SER A 110 -10.20 -2.54 9.96
CA SER A 110 -11.37 -2.51 9.09
C SER A 110 -12.34 -3.58 9.56
N SER A 111 -13.57 -3.19 9.91
CA SER A 111 -14.59 -4.12 10.44
C SER A 111 -15.01 -5.17 9.41
N THR A 112 -14.86 -4.84 8.13
CA THR A 112 -15.12 -5.70 6.99
C THR A 112 -14.01 -5.48 5.96
N LEU A 113 -13.63 -6.55 5.27
CA LEU A 113 -12.63 -6.50 4.21
C LEU A 113 -13.30 -6.33 2.84
N PRO A 114 -12.58 -5.74 1.85
CA PRO A 114 -13.10 -5.63 0.50
C PRO A 114 -13.14 -7.00 -0.18
N THR A 115 -14.07 -7.15 -1.12
CA THR A 115 -14.04 -8.26 -2.07
C THR A 115 -13.05 -7.94 -3.18
N ILE A 116 -12.05 -8.79 -3.38
CA ILE A 116 -11.06 -8.65 -4.46
C ILE A 116 -11.39 -9.68 -5.53
N GLU A 117 -11.76 -9.21 -6.72
CA GLU A 117 -12.04 -10.08 -7.86
C GLU A 117 -10.77 -10.78 -8.36
N GLU A 118 -10.96 -11.95 -8.98
CA GLU A 118 -9.88 -12.66 -9.63
C GLU A 118 -9.20 -11.80 -10.70
N GLY A 119 -7.87 -11.74 -10.66
CA GLY A 119 -7.06 -10.93 -11.57
C GLY A 119 -7.02 -9.43 -11.26
N ALA A 120 -7.68 -8.96 -10.18
CA ALA A 120 -7.51 -7.61 -9.67
C ALA A 120 -6.15 -7.41 -9.00
N LEU A 121 -5.75 -6.15 -8.84
CA LEU A 121 -4.48 -5.73 -8.24
C LEU A 121 -3.26 -6.45 -8.86
N PRO A 122 -3.07 -6.37 -10.19
CA PRO A 122 -2.11 -7.20 -10.91
C PRO A 122 -0.65 -6.94 -10.51
N LYS A 123 -0.34 -5.78 -9.91
CA LYS A 123 1.01 -5.40 -9.48
C LYS A 123 1.21 -5.44 -7.96
N LEU A 124 0.26 -6.01 -7.22
CA LEU A 124 0.33 -6.03 -5.77
C LEU A 124 1.58 -6.79 -5.30
N VAL A 125 2.40 -6.11 -4.50
CA VAL A 125 3.63 -6.66 -3.91
C VAL A 125 3.46 -6.88 -2.40
N SER A 126 2.73 -6.00 -1.73
CA SER A 126 2.56 -6.02 -0.28
C SER A 126 1.09 -5.90 0.11
N LEU A 127 0.61 -6.86 0.88
CA LEU A 127 -0.72 -6.85 1.48
C LEU A 127 -0.59 -6.77 3.00
N GLN A 128 -1.18 -5.76 3.63
CA GLN A 128 -1.15 -5.61 5.09
C GLN A 128 -2.57 -5.64 5.63
N LEU A 129 -2.86 -6.64 6.46
CA LEU A 129 -4.16 -6.88 7.10
C LEU A 129 -3.99 -6.75 8.61
N LEU A 130 -4.05 -5.52 9.09
CA LEU A 130 -3.83 -5.15 10.48
C LEU A 130 -5.17 -5.06 11.22
N CYS A 131 -5.87 -6.19 11.23
CA CYS A 131 -7.20 -6.36 11.83
C CYS A 131 -7.13 -7.54 12.80
N GLU A 132 -7.39 -7.27 14.08
CA GLU A 132 -7.29 -8.26 15.17
C GLU A 132 -8.32 -9.39 14.99
N ASP A 133 -9.52 -9.05 14.52
CA ASP A 133 -10.64 -9.98 14.30
C ASP A 133 -10.59 -10.71 12.95
N LEU A 134 -9.42 -10.83 12.33
CA LEU A 134 -9.26 -11.53 11.06
C LEU A 134 -9.54 -13.03 11.24
N VAL A 135 -10.43 -13.59 10.41
CA VAL A 135 -10.78 -15.02 10.44
C VAL A 135 -10.41 -15.69 9.13
N GLY A 136 -9.56 -16.72 9.22
CA GLY A 136 -9.07 -17.47 8.06
C GLY A 136 -8.50 -16.55 6.97
N LEU A 137 -8.83 -16.81 5.71
CA LEU A 137 -8.43 -15.94 4.60
C LEU A 137 -9.38 -14.75 4.39
N SER A 138 -10.53 -14.71 5.08
CA SER A 138 -11.54 -13.65 4.94
C SER A 138 -11.89 -13.31 3.48
N GLY A 139 -11.98 -14.35 2.63
CA GLY A 139 -12.32 -14.22 1.21
C GLY A 139 -11.18 -13.73 0.29
N ILE A 140 -10.00 -13.43 0.83
CA ILE A 140 -8.85 -12.95 0.03
C ILE A 140 -8.08 -14.13 -0.55
N LYS A 141 -8.03 -14.22 -1.88
CA LYS A 141 -7.29 -15.26 -2.61
C LYS A 141 -5.94 -14.74 -3.07
N ILE A 142 -4.87 -15.02 -2.32
CA ILE A 142 -3.54 -14.54 -2.67
C ILE A 142 -2.90 -15.25 -3.87
N GLU A 143 -3.36 -16.44 -4.22
CA GLU A 143 -2.87 -17.26 -5.34
C GLU A 143 -2.88 -16.54 -6.70
N GLY A 144 -3.80 -15.59 -6.90
CA GLY A 144 -3.90 -14.79 -8.12
C GLY A 144 -2.88 -13.66 -8.22
N HIS A 145 -2.23 -13.25 -7.12
CA HIS A 145 -1.36 -12.08 -7.06
C HIS A 145 0.10 -12.45 -7.37
N LYS A 146 0.41 -12.61 -8.66
CA LYS A 146 1.71 -13.12 -9.17
C LYS A 146 2.97 -12.36 -8.71
N HIS A 147 2.82 -11.12 -8.26
CA HIS A 147 3.93 -10.27 -7.79
C HIS A 147 4.00 -10.12 -6.27
N LEU A 148 3.11 -10.78 -5.52
CA LEU A 148 3.04 -10.69 -4.07
C LEU A 148 4.31 -11.23 -3.43
N GLN A 149 4.95 -10.42 -2.58
CA GLN A 149 6.19 -10.74 -1.87
C GLN A 149 6.00 -10.80 -0.36
N GLU A 150 5.04 -10.05 0.18
CA GLU A 150 4.79 -10.02 1.62
C GLU A 150 3.30 -9.91 1.95
N VAL A 151 2.91 -10.60 3.02
CA VAL A 151 1.64 -10.44 3.72
C VAL A 151 1.97 -10.08 5.16
N ALA A 152 1.52 -8.92 5.63
CA ALA A 152 1.65 -8.52 7.02
C ALA A 152 0.31 -8.71 7.75
N LEU A 153 0.34 -9.36 8.91
CA LEU A 153 -0.81 -9.59 9.77
C LEU A 153 -0.64 -8.82 11.09
N ASP A 154 -1.75 -8.47 11.72
CA ASP A 154 -1.72 -8.01 13.12
C ASP A 154 -1.21 -9.13 14.03
N SER A 155 -0.34 -8.81 14.99
CA SER A 155 0.19 -9.80 15.94
C SER A 155 -0.88 -10.38 16.87
N MET A 156 -2.04 -9.73 16.97
CA MET A 156 -3.16 -10.20 17.80
C MET A 156 -4.09 -11.17 17.06
N VAL A 157 -3.84 -11.46 15.78
CA VAL A 157 -4.63 -12.46 15.02
C VAL A 157 -4.46 -13.85 15.64
N ASN A 158 -5.56 -14.61 15.72
CA ASN A 158 -5.56 -15.96 16.30
C ASN A 158 -4.60 -16.93 15.57
N SER A 159 -4.07 -17.89 16.34
CA SER A 159 -3.05 -18.85 15.88
C SER A 159 -3.52 -19.72 14.70
N GLU A 160 -4.81 -20.06 14.65
CA GLU A 160 -5.41 -20.82 13.55
C GLU A 160 -5.35 -20.03 12.23
N THR A 161 -5.77 -18.77 12.26
CA THR A 161 -5.76 -17.87 11.11
C THR A 161 -4.33 -17.63 10.63
N ILE A 162 -3.38 -17.42 11.53
CA ILE A 162 -1.95 -17.33 11.18
C ILE A 162 -1.51 -18.56 10.39
N THR A 163 -1.85 -19.76 10.87
CA THR A 163 -1.47 -21.02 10.22
C THR A 163 -2.11 -21.15 8.83
N ILE A 164 -3.36 -20.71 8.66
CA ILE A 164 -4.04 -20.68 7.37
C ILE A 164 -3.29 -19.77 6.39
N TRP A 165 -2.91 -18.56 6.82
CA TRP A 165 -2.16 -17.61 5.99
C TRP A 165 -0.77 -18.11 5.60
N GLU A 166 -0.04 -18.71 6.54
CA GLU A 166 1.25 -19.34 6.26
C GLU A 166 1.13 -20.48 5.25
N ASN A 167 0.09 -21.31 5.36
CA ASN A 167 -0.15 -22.40 4.43
C ASN A 167 -0.52 -21.88 3.04
N ALA A 168 -1.33 -20.82 2.94
CA ALA A 168 -1.63 -20.15 1.68
C ALA A 168 -0.35 -19.55 1.07
N ALA A 169 0.48 -18.89 1.86
CA ALA A 169 1.76 -18.34 1.43
C ALA A 169 2.72 -19.43 0.94
N LYS A 170 2.85 -20.56 1.64
CA LYS A 170 3.68 -21.71 1.23
C LYS A 170 3.26 -22.29 -0.13
N LYS A 171 1.95 -22.35 -0.40
CA LYS A 171 1.38 -22.84 -1.66
C LYS A 171 1.50 -21.83 -2.81
N HIS A 172 1.66 -20.55 -2.50
CA HIS A 172 1.78 -19.50 -3.51
C HIS A 172 3.07 -19.67 -4.35
N PRO A 173 3.03 -19.47 -5.69
CA PRO A 173 4.19 -19.67 -6.57
C PRO A 173 5.44 -18.87 -6.18
N LYS A 174 5.25 -17.67 -5.61
CA LYS A 174 6.34 -16.79 -5.13
C LYS A 174 6.67 -16.91 -3.65
N ARG A 175 5.93 -17.74 -2.89
CA ARG A 175 6.10 -17.94 -1.44
C ARG A 175 6.30 -16.62 -0.66
N PRO A 176 5.30 -15.73 -0.63
CA PRO A 176 5.43 -14.45 0.04
C PRO A 176 5.72 -14.65 1.53
N ARG A 177 6.47 -13.72 2.11
CA ARG A 177 6.79 -13.73 3.54
C ARG A 177 5.55 -13.35 4.33
N VAL A 178 5.24 -14.11 5.39
CA VAL A 178 4.25 -13.69 6.39
C VAL A 178 5.01 -12.91 7.47
N LEU A 179 4.59 -11.66 7.70
CA LEU A 179 5.15 -10.76 8.69
C LEU A 179 4.11 -10.46 9.76
N PHE A 180 4.55 -10.22 10.98
CA PHE A 180 3.67 -9.87 12.10
C PHE A 180 3.98 -8.46 12.55
N LEU A 181 2.94 -7.65 12.67
CA LEU A 181 3.04 -6.26 13.10
C LEU A 181 2.24 -6.05 14.38
N GLN A 182 2.89 -5.52 15.40
CA GLN A 182 2.28 -5.17 16.67
C GLN A 182 1.99 -3.67 16.71
N ARG A 183 0.81 -3.30 17.18
CA ARG A 183 0.47 -1.90 17.44
C ARG A 183 1.31 -1.33 18.59
N VAL A 184 1.82 -0.11 18.42
CA VAL A 184 2.60 0.59 19.46
C VAL A 184 2.04 1.99 19.72
N GLY A 185 1.87 2.33 21.00
CA GLY A 185 1.47 3.67 21.44
C GLY A 185 -0.05 3.91 21.47
N SER A 186 -0.43 5.09 21.97
CA SER A 186 -1.83 5.52 22.07
C SER A 186 -2.41 5.95 20.71
N ASP A 187 -1.55 6.37 19.78
CA ASP A 187 -1.92 6.62 18.39
C ASP A 187 -2.12 5.27 17.70
N MET A 188 -3.39 4.90 17.51
CA MET A 188 -3.89 3.67 16.89
C MET A 188 -3.38 3.41 15.45
N LEU A 189 -2.37 4.11 14.96
CA LEU A 189 -1.87 4.09 13.59
C LEU A 189 -0.43 3.58 13.45
N LYS A 190 0.28 3.40 14.57
CA LYS A 190 1.69 2.96 14.59
C LYS A 190 1.79 1.46 14.83
N TYR A 191 2.59 0.82 13.99
CA TYR A 191 2.85 -0.62 14.01
C TYR A 191 4.36 -0.86 13.91
N VAL A 192 4.86 -1.86 14.62
CA VAL A 192 6.25 -2.30 14.56
C VAL A 192 6.31 -3.78 14.23
N ALA A 193 7.38 -4.21 13.57
CA ALA A 193 7.59 -5.63 13.34
C ALA A 193 7.80 -6.36 14.66
N THR A 194 7.17 -7.52 14.77
CA THR A 194 7.34 -8.44 15.90
C THR A 194 7.52 -9.86 15.38
N GLU A 195 7.94 -10.74 16.27
CA GLU A 195 8.04 -12.17 15.97
C GLU A 195 6.66 -12.80 15.82
N ARG A 196 6.65 -14.04 15.32
CA ARG A 196 5.41 -14.82 15.24
C ARG A 196 4.81 -14.96 16.65
N PRO A 197 3.54 -14.59 16.86
CA PRO A 197 2.86 -14.80 18.14
C PRO A 197 2.92 -16.26 18.56
N SER A 198 3.30 -16.53 19.81
CA SER A 198 3.25 -17.88 20.37
C SER A 198 1.80 -18.24 20.74
N PRO A 199 1.39 -19.52 20.64
CA PRO A 199 0.04 -19.96 21.02
C PRO A 199 -0.31 -19.66 22.48
N GLU A 200 0.69 -19.47 23.35
CA GLU A 200 0.51 -19.23 24.79
C GLU A 200 0.14 -17.77 25.13
N THR A 201 0.25 -16.85 24.16
CA THR A 201 0.01 -15.41 24.38
C THR A 201 -1.49 -15.06 24.40
N GLU A 202 -2.39 -16.01 24.11
CA GLU A 202 -3.84 -15.79 24.05
C GLU A 202 -4.48 -15.44 25.43
N SER A 203 -3.72 -15.45 26.54
CA SER A 203 -4.27 -15.27 27.89
C SER A 203 -3.76 -14.08 28.74
N PHE A 204 -2.85 -13.22 28.27
CA PHE A 204 -2.24 -12.18 29.13
C PHE A 204 -2.17 -10.76 28.55
N ILE A 205 -3.27 -10.16 28.09
CA ILE A 205 -3.41 -8.69 28.17
C ILE A 205 -4.83 -8.31 28.62
N VAL A 206 -5.20 -8.75 29.82
CA VAL A 206 -6.10 -7.96 30.66
C VAL A 206 -5.24 -6.91 31.37
N ARG A 207 -5.40 -5.65 30.92
CA ARG A 207 -5.14 -4.41 31.67
C ARG A 207 -4.16 -4.53 32.85
N GLY A 208 -2.88 -4.29 32.59
CA GLY A 208 -1.87 -4.13 33.65
C GLY A 208 -0.64 -3.40 33.16
N LYS A 209 -0.47 -2.15 33.61
CA LYS A 209 0.81 -1.41 33.54
C LYS A 209 1.95 -2.32 33.97
N ARG A 210 2.94 -2.55 33.11
CA ARG A 210 4.30 -2.85 33.55
C ARG A 210 5.30 -2.11 32.67
N GLU A 211 6.23 -1.47 33.36
CA GLU A 211 7.33 -0.67 32.82
C GLU A 211 8.18 -1.49 31.84
N ILE A 212 8.53 -0.84 30.74
CA ILE A 212 9.43 -1.39 29.73
C ILE A 212 10.84 -1.12 30.22
N HIS A 213 11.59 -2.18 30.51
CA HIS A 213 13.04 -2.11 30.57
C HIS A 213 13.56 -1.90 29.14
N GLU A 214 14.28 -0.80 28.97
CA GLU A 214 14.89 -0.34 27.72
C GLU A 214 15.97 -1.33 27.28
N VAL A 215 15.70 -2.10 26.23
CA VAL A 215 16.73 -2.74 25.41
C VAL A 215 16.61 -2.15 24.01
N GLN A 216 17.57 -1.29 23.70
CA GLN A 216 17.67 -0.57 22.45
C GLN A 216 17.87 -1.54 21.28
N SER A 217 16.83 -1.72 20.48
CA SER A 217 16.94 -2.24 19.11
C SER A 217 16.03 -1.43 18.22
N SER A 218 16.57 -0.33 17.71
CA SER A 218 15.87 0.65 16.89
C SER A 218 15.78 0.18 15.43
N LEU A 219 14.84 -0.73 15.16
CA LEU A 219 14.32 -0.94 13.80
C LEU A 219 12.91 -0.36 13.71
N VAL A 220 12.85 0.97 13.74
CA VAL A 220 11.67 1.71 13.28
C VAL A 220 11.56 1.45 11.78
N ILE A 221 10.70 0.51 11.38
CA ILE A 221 10.30 0.38 9.98
C ILE A 221 9.38 1.57 9.71
N ASP A 222 10.00 2.71 9.42
CA ASP A 222 9.30 3.83 8.83
C ASP A 222 8.80 3.34 7.46
N LEU A 223 7.49 3.08 7.34
CA LEU A 223 6.88 2.49 6.14
C LEU A 223 7.18 3.29 4.87
N ASP A 224 7.49 4.58 5.03
CA ASP A 224 7.95 5.51 3.99
C ASP A 224 9.31 5.08 3.36
N SER A 225 10.16 4.42 4.17
CA SER A 225 11.50 3.97 3.78
C SER A 225 11.47 2.76 2.84
N ALA A 226 10.48 1.88 2.96
CA ALA A 226 10.35 0.71 2.10
C ALA A 226 10.01 1.12 0.65
N LEU A 227 9.21 2.18 0.47
CA LEU A 227 8.93 2.79 -0.83
C LEU A 227 10.19 3.40 -1.47
N LYS A 228 11.08 4.02 -0.68
CA LYS A 228 12.35 4.56 -1.19
C LYS A 228 13.30 3.45 -1.65
N ARG A 229 13.43 2.34 -0.91
CA ARG A 229 14.34 1.24 -1.27
C ARG A 229 13.97 0.57 -2.59
N MET A 230 12.68 0.52 -2.94
CA MET A 230 12.21 -0.02 -4.22
C MET A 230 12.54 0.86 -5.43
N LYS A 231 12.74 2.18 -5.24
CA LYS A 231 13.10 3.09 -6.35
C LYS A 231 14.59 3.00 -6.73
N PHE A 232 15.46 2.48 -5.86
CA PHE A 232 16.91 2.44 -6.07
C PHE A 232 17.47 1.08 -6.51
N SER A 233 16.68 0.00 -6.51
CA SER A 233 17.15 -1.33 -6.96
C SER A 233 17.03 -1.57 -8.48
N GLY A 234 16.84 -0.50 -9.26
CA GLY A 234 16.61 -0.55 -10.71
C GLY A 234 17.69 0.12 -11.56
N SER A 235 18.98 -0.08 -11.29
CA SER A 235 20.00 0.08 -12.33
C SER A 235 21.26 -0.74 -12.01
N SER A 236 21.26 -2.02 -12.41
CA SER A 236 22.52 -2.70 -12.70
C SER A 236 22.72 -2.60 -14.20
N LEU A 237 23.44 -1.58 -14.65
CA LEU A 237 24.00 -1.54 -15.99
C LEU A 237 25.14 -2.55 -16.01
N ALA A 238 24.87 -3.72 -16.59
CA ALA A 238 25.92 -4.63 -17.01
C ALA A 238 26.69 -3.94 -18.16
N SER A 239 27.88 -3.41 -17.86
CA SER A 239 28.86 -3.06 -18.86
C SER A 239 29.29 -4.35 -19.55
N THR A 240 28.89 -4.55 -20.80
CA THR A 240 29.52 -5.54 -21.68
C THR A 240 30.30 -4.77 -22.74
N GLU A 241 31.59 -5.03 -22.76
CA GLU A 241 32.59 -4.40 -23.61
C GLU A 241 32.28 -4.59 -25.09
N LEU A 242 32.44 -3.51 -25.87
CA LEU A 242 32.46 -3.54 -27.34
C LEU A 242 33.86 -3.92 -27.82
N PRO A 243 34.03 -4.84 -28.79
CA PRO A 243 35.26 -4.89 -29.54
C PRO A 243 35.20 -3.92 -30.72
N SER A 244 36.26 -3.11 -30.80
CA SER A 244 36.63 -2.23 -31.90
C SER A 244 36.85 -2.99 -33.20
N ALA A 245 36.31 -2.48 -34.31
CA ALA A 245 36.80 -2.77 -35.65
C ALA A 245 36.89 -1.46 -36.44
N ARG A 246 38.11 -1.18 -36.91
CA ARG A 246 38.52 -0.06 -37.76
C ARG A 246 37.90 -0.17 -39.16
N ASN A 247 37.64 1.02 -39.72
CA ASN A 247 37.80 1.48 -41.11
C ASN A 247 37.66 0.46 -42.26
N ASP A 248 36.81 0.77 -43.24
CA ASP A 248 37.29 1.27 -44.54
C ASP A 248 36.16 1.56 -45.56
N VAL A 249 36.33 2.70 -46.24
CA VAL A 249 36.04 2.99 -47.66
C VAL A 249 34.57 3.02 -48.14
N MET A 250 34.12 4.26 -48.42
CA MET A 250 33.10 4.60 -49.43
C MET A 250 33.68 4.46 -50.84
N PRO A 251 32.85 4.06 -51.83
CA PRO A 251 32.62 4.97 -52.94
C PRO A 251 31.15 5.04 -53.43
N SER A 252 30.85 6.16 -54.07
CA SER A 252 29.60 6.54 -54.73
C SER A 252 29.10 5.54 -55.79
N PRO A 253 27.87 5.73 -56.31
CA PRO A 253 27.82 6.30 -57.66
C PRO A 253 26.66 7.27 -57.95
N SER A 254 27.01 8.29 -58.72
CA SER A 254 26.40 8.79 -59.96
C SER A 254 24.89 8.63 -60.24
N ARG A 255 24.30 9.81 -60.40
CA ARG A 255 23.16 10.26 -61.22
C ARG A 255 22.97 9.58 -62.60
N ALA A 256 21.73 9.21 -62.92
CA ALA A 256 21.09 9.19 -64.26
C ALA A 256 19.56 9.26 -64.07
N VAL A 257 18.90 10.39 -64.32
CA VAL A 257 18.12 10.75 -65.55
C VAL A 257 17.07 9.71 -65.96
N SER A 258 15.79 9.99 -65.65
CA SER A 258 14.73 10.33 -66.62
C SER A 258 13.59 11.02 -65.88
#